data_AF-A0A9E5EU15-F1
#
_entry.id   AF-A0A9E5EU15-F1
#
_cell.length_a   1.000
_cell.length_b   1.000
_cell.length_c   1.000
_cell.angle_alpha   90.00
_cell.angle_beta   90.00
_cell.angle_gamma   90.00
#
_symmetry.space_group_name_H-M   'P 1'
#
loop_
_entity.id
_entity.type
_entity.pdbx_description
1 polymer ?
#
loop_
_entity_poly.entity_id
_entity_poly.type
_entity_poly.pdbx_seq_one_letter_code
_entity_poly.pdbx_strand_id
1 'polypeptide(L)'
;MKMKGSIQFAGVDATFKGETTVQLPDQMKTIQEITVKGKSFKVIQVFDKDKVLVNLNGQPQKAEEPIAVQIKETMRLAKIIRLVPLLTGKEFEITDLGFIKAGELALHGIKVKEVSKPDILLFFDRQTGLLVKTEQIREFEKNKVVQEDYFSDFRDLGGFKRPVKIQSFRNGKKILDAELVEVRYFEKLPSEDFKP
;
A
#
# COMPACT_ATOMS: atom_id res chain seq x y z
N MET A 1 0.56 11.35 5.55
CA MET A 1 0.34 10.34 6.62
C MET A 1 1.68 9.86 7.13
N LYS A 2 1.85 9.72 8.44
CA LYS A 2 3.10 9.23 9.03
C LYS A 2 2.93 7.81 9.56
N MET A 3 3.92 6.97 9.31
CA MET A 3 3.94 5.58 9.74
C MET A 3 5.30 5.20 10.31
N LYS A 4 5.33 4.15 11.12
CA LYS A 4 6.56 3.52 11.61
C LYS A 4 6.36 2.01 11.71
N GLY A 5 7.44 1.25 11.75
CA GLY A 5 7.32 -0.19 11.92
C GLY A 5 8.56 -0.98 11.54
N SER A 6 8.35 -2.27 11.27
CA SER A 6 9.35 -3.18 10.71
C SER A 6 9.01 -3.56 9.27
N ILE A 7 10.04 -3.74 8.46
CA ILE A 7 9.92 -4.06 7.04
C ILE A 7 11.06 -4.98 6.61
N GLN A 8 10.80 -5.88 5.66
CA GLN A 8 11.85 -6.58 4.94
C GLN A 8 12.36 -5.69 3.81
N PHE A 9 13.57 -5.15 3.97
CA PHE A 9 14.22 -4.27 2.99
C PHE A 9 15.42 -4.98 2.35
N ALA A 10 15.37 -5.18 1.03
CA ALA A 10 16.42 -5.86 0.26
C ALA A 10 16.86 -7.21 0.88
N GLY A 11 15.90 -8.03 1.31
CA GLY A 11 16.18 -9.33 1.91
C GLY A 11 16.47 -9.31 3.41
N VAL A 12 16.64 -8.13 4.02
CA VAL A 12 17.07 -7.97 5.42
C VAL A 12 15.98 -7.31 6.26
N ASP A 13 15.85 -7.74 7.52
CA ASP A 13 14.96 -7.08 8.47
C ASP A 13 15.45 -5.67 8.80
N ALA A 14 14.53 -4.72 8.72
CA ALA A 14 14.77 -3.31 8.97
C ALA A 14 13.64 -2.73 9.82
N THR A 15 13.91 -1.59 10.44
CA THR A 15 12.84 -0.72 10.97
C THR A 15 12.73 0.50 10.10
N PHE A 16 11.56 1.13 10.09
CA PHE A 16 11.36 2.37 9.36
C PHE A 16 10.51 3.36 10.14
N LYS A 17 10.73 4.64 9.83
CA LYS A 17 9.79 5.73 10.06
C LYS A 17 9.64 6.48 8.76
N GLY A 18 8.43 6.89 8.41
CA GLY A 18 8.22 7.57 7.15
C GLY A 18 6.95 8.37 7.08
N GLU A 19 6.90 9.19 6.05
CA GLU A 19 5.76 10.00 5.69
C GLU A 19 5.43 9.78 4.22
N THR A 20 4.15 9.57 3.94
CA THR A 20 3.61 9.48 2.59
C THR A 20 2.59 10.59 2.37
N THR A 21 2.81 11.36 1.32
CA THR A 21 1.92 12.41 0.82
C THR A 21 1.32 11.94 -0.49
N VAL A 22 0.00 12.07 -0.66
CA VAL A 22 -0.70 11.60 -1.85
C VAL A 22 -1.63 12.70 -2.34
N GLN A 23 -1.56 13.03 -3.63
CA GLN A 23 -2.55 13.81 -4.34
C GLN A 23 -3.13 12.93 -5.46
N LEU A 24 -4.42 12.66 -5.36
CA LEU A 24 -5.09 11.77 -6.30
C LEU A 24 -5.31 12.47 -7.66
N PRO A 25 -5.35 11.71 -8.76
CA PRO A 25 -5.25 10.24 -8.82
C PRO A 25 -3.82 9.68 -8.85
N ASP A 26 -2.81 10.51 -9.10
CA ASP A 26 -1.59 10.05 -9.75
C ASP A 26 -0.29 10.64 -9.18
N GLN A 27 -0.33 11.28 -8.01
CA GLN A 27 0.85 11.83 -7.36
C GLN A 27 1.04 11.25 -5.95
N MET A 28 2.24 10.77 -5.67
CA MET A 28 2.64 10.29 -4.35
C MET A 28 4.10 10.63 -4.09
N LYS A 29 4.40 11.14 -2.89
CA LYS A 29 5.76 11.23 -2.37
C LYS A 29 5.85 10.46 -1.07
N THR A 30 6.86 9.61 -0.94
CA THR A 30 7.15 8.86 0.27
C THR A 30 8.58 9.17 0.70
N ILE A 31 8.75 9.64 1.92
CA ILE A 31 10.05 9.88 2.56
C ILE A 31 10.16 8.88 3.71
N GLN A 32 11.18 8.03 3.69
CA GLN A 32 11.40 7.02 4.72
C GLN A 32 12.83 7.11 5.24
N GLU A 33 12.97 6.97 6.55
CA GLU A 33 14.22 6.60 7.20
C GLU A 33 14.15 5.10 7.50
N ILE A 34 15.05 4.32 6.91
CA ILE A 34 15.14 2.86 7.06
C ILE A 34 16.41 2.54 7.83
N THR A 35 16.28 1.82 8.94
CA THR A 35 17.41 1.39 9.78
C THR A 35 17.67 -0.10 9.63
N VAL A 36 18.85 -0.45 9.13
CA VAL A 36 19.34 -1.84 8.98
C VAL A 36 20.58 -2.03 9.84
N LYS A 37 20.56 -2.99 10.78
CA LYS A 37 21.69 -3.30 11.68
C LYS A 37 22.31 -2.04 12.33
N GLY A 38 21.46 -1.11 12.78
CA GLY A 38 21.88 0.15 13.42
C GLY A 38 22.32 1.28 12.49
N LYS A 39 22.27 1.10 11.16
CA LYS A 39 22.58 2.14 10.17
C LYS A 39 21.31 2.66 9.50
N SER A 40 21.09 3.97 9.56
CA SER A 40 19.95 4.64 8.91
C SER A 40 20.27 5.08 7.48
N PHE A 41 19.29 4.94 6.60
CA PHE A 41 19.31 5.43 5.23
C PHE A 41 18.02 6.18 4.96
N LYS A 42 18.11 7.34 4.29
CA LYS A 42 16.95 8.10 3.82
C LYS A 42 16.61 7.68 2.39
N VAL A 43 15.40 7.19 2.19
CA VAL A 43 14.85 6.85 0.88
C VAL A 43 13.71 7.82 0.58
N ILE A 44 13.77 8.46 -0.58
CA ILE A 44 12.67 9.28 -1.11
C ILE A 44 12.18 8.63 -2.40
N GLN A 45 10.89 8.36 -2.47
CA GLN A 45 10.22 7.87 -3.67
C GLN A 45 9.19 8.89 -4.10
N VAL A 46 9.20 9.25 -5.38
CA VAL A 46 8.19 10.10 -5.98
C VAL A 46 7.56 9.34 -7.14
N PHE A 47 6.25 9.28 -7.14
CA PHE A 47 5.42 8.86 -8.25
C PHE A 47 4.66 10.09 -8.74
N ASP A 48 4.86 10.47 -9.99
CA ASP A 48 4.15 11.57 -10.64
C ASP A 48 3.70 11.07 -12.01
N LYS A 49 2.41 10.72 -12.11
CA LYS A 49 1.78 10.14 -13.31
C LYS A 49 2.35 8.78 -13.69
N ASP A 50 3.35 8.77 -14.56
CA ASP A 50 4.03 7.58 -15.06
C ASP A 50 5.49 7.52 -14.61
N LYS A 51 6.02 8.64 -14.09
CA LYS A 51 7.41 8.82 -13.68
C LYS A 51 7.59 8.36 -12.24
N VAL A 52 8.64 7.56 -12.06
CA VAL A 52 9.10 7.11 -10.75
C VAL A 52 10.51 7.65 -10.54
N LEU A 53 10.70 8.41 -9.47
CA LEU A 53 12.00 8.88 -9.02
C LEU A 53 12.32 8.25 -7.68
N VAL A 54 13.56 7.81 -7.52
CA VAL A 54 14.08 7.26 -6.26
C VAL A 54 15.34 8.03 -5.91
N ASN A 55 15.45 8.45 -4.65
CA ASN A 55 16.64 9.09 -4.11
C ASN A 55 17.05 8.34 -2.85
N LEU A 56 18.34 7.98 -2.76
CA LEU A 56 18.93 7.30 -1.61
C LEU A 56 20.02 8.19 -1.04
N ASN A 57 19.85 8.64 0.21
CA ASN A 57 20.79 9.52 0.91
C ASN A 57 21.21 10.78 0.09
N GLY A 58 20.25 11.41 -0.58
CA GLY A 58 20.50 12.59 -1.43
C GLY A 58 20.94 12.25 -2.85
N GLN A 59 21.30 11.00 -3.14
CA GLN A 59 21.76 10.57 -4.45
C GLN A 59 20.61 10.02 -5.30
N PRO A 60 20.29 10.62 -6.46
CA PRO A 60 19.33 10.06 -7.40
C PRO A 60 19.71 8.64 -7.79
N GLN A 61 18.76 7.73 -7.68
CA GLN A 61 18.89 6.36 -8.16
C GLN A 61 18.09 6.23 -9.45
N LYS A 62 18.61 5.50 -10.42
CA LYS A 62 17.79 5.07 -11.55
C LYS A 62 16.72 4.14 -10.97
N ALA A 63 15.45 4.50 -11.13
CA ALA A 63 14.38 3.56 -10.81
C ALA A 63 14.48 2.41 -11.82
N GLU A 64 15.13 1.32 -11.40
CA GLU A 64 15.15 0.11 -12.21
C GLU A 64 13.70 -0.35 -12.41
N GLU A 65 13.44 -0.94 -13.58
CA GLU A 65 12.10 -1.34 -14.00
C GLU A 65 11.34 -2.15 -12.92
N PRO A 66 11.96 -3.09 -12.18
CA PRO A 66 11.30 -3.81 -11.09
C PRO A 66 10.81 -2.90 -9.95
N ILE A 67 11.57 -1.86 -9.58
CA ILE A 67 11.19 -0.92 -8.51
C ILE A 67 10.03 -0.04 -8.97
N ALA A 68 10.09 0.45 -10.21
CA ALA A 68 9.03 1.26 -10.79
C ALA A 68 7.70 0.47 -10.88
N VAL A 69 7.76 -0.81 -11.25
CA VAL A 69 6.59 -1.71 -11.27
C VAL A 69 6.00 -1.87 -9.87
N GLN A 70 6.82 -2.09 -8.84
CA GLN A 70 6.33 -2.23 -7.46
C GLN A 70 5.63 -0.96 -6.94
N ILE A 71 6.16 0.22 -7.27
CA ILE A 71 5.54 1.50 -6.90
C ILE A 71 4.20 1.67 -7.63
N LYS A 72 4.13 1.35 -8.93
CA LYS A 72 2.90 1.40 -9.72
C LYS A 72 1.83 0.44 -9.18
N GLU A 73 2.18 -0.79 -8.84
CA GLU A 73 1.24 -1.75 -8.23
C GLU A 73 0.77 -1.31 -6.83
N THR A 74 1.63 -0.61 -6.08
CA THR A 74 1.23 0.00 -4.80
C THR A 74 0.21 1.11 -5.01
N MET A 75 0.42 1.98 -5.99
CA MET A 75 -0.55 3.04 -6.35
C MET A 75 -1.86 2.47 -6.88
N ARG A 76 -1.79 1.40 -7.69
CA ARG A 76 -2.96 0.66 -8.17
C ARG A 76 -3.78 0.12 -6.99
N LEU A 77 -3.16 -0.57 -6.04
CA LEU A 77 -3.83 -1.05 -4.84
C LEU A 77 -4.44 0.13 -4.06
N ALA A 78 -3.68 1.20 -3.84
CA ALA A 78 -4.15 2.39 -3.13
C ALA A 78 -5.38 3.04 -3.80
N LYS A 79 -5.49 2.99 -5.13
CA LYS A 79 -6.69 3.42 -5.86
C LYS A 79 -7.87 2.48 -5.58
N ILE A 80 -7.66 1.17 -5.69
CA ILE A 80 -8.70 0.14 -5.53
C ILE A 80 -9.29 0.14 -4.10
N ILE A 81 -8.44 0.18 -3.06
CA ILE A 81 -8.90 0.11 -1.65
C ILE A 81 -9.64 1.38 -1.18
N ARG A 82 -9.71 2.43 -2.00
CA ARG A 82 -10.57 3.60 -1.74
C ARG A 82 -12.03 3.34 -2.09
N LEU A 83 -12.33 2.23 -2.77
CA LEU A 83 -13.66 1.71 -3.12
C LEU A 83 -14.47 2.59 -4.09
N VAL A 84 -14.47 3.91 -3.94
CA VAL A 84 -15.16 4.86 -4.84
C VAL A 84 -14.78 4.62 -6.31
N PRO A 85 -13.49 4.41 -6.69
CA PRO A 85 -13.15 4.13 -8.08
C PRO A 85 -13.78 2.84 -8.63
N LEU A 86 -14.14 1.88 -7.77
CA LEU A 86 -14.79 0.63 -8.19
C LEU A 86 -16.25 0.85 -8.57
N LEU A 87 -16.89 1.91 -8.07
CA LEU A 87 -18.29 2.23 -8.38
C LEU A 87 -18.45 2.97 -9.71
N THR A 88 -17.43 3.74 -10.11
CA THR A 88 -17.51 4.65 -11.26
C THR A 88 -16.57 4.28 -12.41
N GLY A 89 -15.52 3.52 -12.12
CA GLY A 89 -14.49 3.15 -13.08
C GLY A 89 -14.95 2.01 -13.99
N LYS A 90 -14.97 2.27 -15.30
CA LYS A 90 -15.31 1.26 -16.32
C LYS A 90 -14.19 0.25 -16.54
N GLU A 91 -12.99 0.53 -16.01
CA GLU A 91 -11.84 -0.35 -16.07
C GLU A 91 -11.93 -1.53 -15.10
N PHE A 92 -12.86 -1.49 -14.13
CA PHE A 92 -13.00 -2.50 -13.10
C PHE A 92 -14.25 -3.36 -13.32
N GLU A 93 -14.05 -4.67 -13.18
CA GLU A 93 -15.13 -5.65 -13.09
C GLU A 93 -15.11 -6.23 -11.65
N ILE A 94 -16.26 -6.19 -10.97
CA ILE A 94 -16.40 -6.68 -9.60
C ILE A 94 -17.20 -7.98 -9.61
N THR A 95 -16.66 -9.02 -8.99
CA THR A 95 -17.39 -10.27 -8.73
C THR A 95 -17.60 -10.43 -7.23
N ASP A 96 -18.85 -10.67 -6.82
CA ASP A 96 -19.16 -11.08 -5.45
C ASP A 96 -18.66 -12.51 -5.22
N LEU A 97 -17.89 -12.72 -4.15
CA LEU A 97 -17.42 -14.05 -3.72
C LEU A 97 -18.24 -14.59 -2.54
N GLY A 98 -19.16 -13.78 -2.01
CA GLY A 98 -20.06 -14.16 -0.94
C GLY A 98 -19.40 -14.24 0.43
N PHE A 99 -20.03 -15.01 1.31
CA PHE A 99 -19.58 -15.21 2.68
C PHE A 99 -18.38 -16.16 2.75
N ILE A 100 -17.35 -15.74 3.48
CA ILE A 100 -16.13 -16.51 3.69
C ILE A 100 -15.87 -16.58 5.20
N LYS A 101 -15.70 -17.80 5.72
CA LYS A 101 -15.29 -18.02 7.09
C LYS A 101 -13.78 -18.27 7.14
N ALA A 102 -13.05 -17.40 7.85
CA ALA A 102 -11.60 -17.51 8.01
C ALA A 102 -11.25 -17.55 9.50
N GLY A 103 -11.18 -18.77 10.06
CA GLY A 103 -11.09 -18.95 11.51
C GLY A 103 -12.36 -18.44 12.20
N GLU A 104 -12.19 -17.49 13.11
CA GLU A 104 -13.30 -16.80 13.81
C GLU A 104 -13.85 -15.59 13.02
N LEU A 105 -13.17 -15.15 11.96
CA LEU A 105 -13.60 -14.00 11.18
C LEU A 105 -14.71 -14.37 10.19
N ALA A 106 -15.78 -13.56 10.22
CA ALA A 106 -16.89 -13.60 9.29
C ALA A 106 -16.70 -12.55 8.20
N LEU A 107 -16.19 -12.98 7.05
CA LEU A 107 -15.80 -12.09 5.96
C LEU A 107 -16.81 -12.13 4.81
N HIS A 108 -16.86 -11.04 4.04
CA HIS A 108 -17.48 -10.98 2.73
C HIS A 108 -16.40 -10.63 1.71
N GLY A 109 -16.23 -11.47 0.70
CA GLY A 109 -15.18 -11.32 -0.30
C GLY A 109 -15.72 -10.71 -1.58
N ILE A 110 -14.95 -9.84 -2.22
CA ILE A 110 -15.13 -9.46 -3.61
C ILE A 110 -13.83 -9.65 -4.37
N LYS A 111 -13.94 -9.93 -5.66
CA LYS A 111 -12.83 -9.96 -6.61
C LYS A 111 -12.91 -8.74 -7.51
N VAL A 112 -11.81 -8.00 -7.60
CA VAL A 112 -11.65 -6.86 -8.50
C VAL A 112 -10.73 -7.27 -9.64
N LYS A 113 -11.26 -7.25 -10.86
CA LYS A 113 -10.54 -7.51 -12.09
C LYS A 113 -10.33 -6.22 -12.87
N GLU A 114 -9.17 -6.10 -13.50
CA GLU A 114 -8.78 -4.98 -14.36
C GLU A 114 -8.04 -5.56 -15.58
N VAL A 115 -8.29 -5.00 -16.77
CA VAL A 115 -7.75 -5.53 -18.02
C VAL A 115 -6.22 -5.63 -17.97
N SER A 116 -5.70 -6.80 -18.35
CA SER A 116 -4.25 -7.08 -18.41
C SER A 116 -3.52 -6.95 -17.07
N LYS A 117 -4.24 -7.01 -15.94
CA LYS A 117 -3.68 -7.00 -14.60
C LYS A 117 -4.15 -8.20 -13.78
N PRO A 118 -3.34 -8.68 -12.82
CA PRO A 118 -3.81 -9.70 -11.87
C PRO A 118 -5.00 -9.19 -11.05
N ASP A 119 -5.93 -10.09 -10.78
CA ASP A 119 -7.08 -9.85 -9.90
C ASP A 119 -6.60 -9.50 -8.48
N ILE A 120 -7.39 -8.68 -7.79
CA ILE A 120 -7.21 -8.35 -6.37
C ILE A 120 -8.46 -8.81 -5.62
N LEU A 121 -8.27 -9.59 -4.57
CA LEU A 121 -9.34 -9.97 -3.65
C LEU A 121 -9.38 -8.97 -2.51
N LEU A 122 -10.58 -8.50 -2.18
CA LEU A 122 -10.85 -7.62 -1.05
C LEU A 122 -11.79 -8.35 -0.10
N PHE A 123 -11.46 -8.37 1.19
CA PHE A 123 -12.26 -9.03 2.21
C PHE A 123 -12.70 -8.04 3.28
N PHE A 124 -14.00 -7.95 3.47
CA PHE A 124 -14.65 -7.04 4.40
C PHE A 124 -15.17 -7.80 5.61
N ASP A 125 -14.98 -7.25 6.80
CA ASP A 125 -15.66 -7.75 7.99
C ASP A 125 -17.17 -7.50 7.86
N ARG A 126 -17.99 -8.53 8.03
CA ARG A 126 -19.45 -8.43 7.80
C ARG A 126 -20.19 -7.60 8.84
N GLN A 127 -19.62 -7.45 10.03
CA GLN A 127 -20.28 -6.70 11.11
C GLN A 127 -20.06 -5.19 10.92
N THR A 128 -18.85 -4.80 10.53
CA THR A 128 -18.41 -3.40 10.47
C THR A 128 -18.35 -2.84 9.05
N GLY A 129 -18.33 -3.70 8.03
CA GLY A 129 -18.12 -3.31 6.62
C GLY A 129 -16.70 -2.83 6.31
N LEU A 130 -15.75 -2.96 7.26
CA LEU A 130 -14.38 -2.49 7.09
C LEU A 130 -13.57 -3.49 6.25
N LEU A 131 -12.73 -2.97 5.34
CA LEU A 131 -11.76 -3.79 4.60
C LEU A 131 -10.67 -4.28 5.56
N VAL A 132 -10.64 -5.58 5.83
CA VAL A 132 -9.70 -6.19 6.81
C VAL A 132 -8.58 -6.98 6.16
N LYS A 133 -8.74 -7.38 4.90
CA LYS A 133 -7.69 -8.07 4.15
C LYS A 133 -7.74 -7.71 2.66
N THR A 134 -6.57 -7.61 2.03
CA THR A 134 -6.43 -7.78 0.57
C THR A 134 -5.55 -8.98 0.26
N GLU A 135 -5.75 -9.58 -0.91
CA GLU A 135 -4.90 -10.63 -1.45
C GLU A 135 -4.72 -10.44 -2.94
N GLN A 136 -3.50 -10.57 -3.43
CA GLN A 136 -3.19 -10.39 -4.85
C GLN A 136 -1.92 -11.14 -5.24
N ILE A 137 -1.82 -11.51 -6.52
CA ILE A 137 -0.58 -12.01 -7.09
C ILE A 137 0.27 -10.80 -7.52
N ARG A 138 1.52 -10.75 -7.04
CA ARG A 138 2.51 -9.75 -7.46
C ARG A 138 3.71 -10.41 -8.12
N GLU A 139 4.41 -9.65 -8.94
CA GLU A 139 5.74 -10.00 -9.40
C GLU A 139 6.79 -9.40 -8.46
N PHE A 140 7.67 -10.25 -7.94
CA PHE A 140 8.78 -9.85 -7.09
C PHE A 140 10.02 -10.63 -7.52
N GLU A 141 11.10 -9.94 -7.90
CA GLU A 141 12.34 -10.56 -8.39
C GLU A 141 12.09 -11.61 -9.49
N LYS A 142 11.22 -11.28 -10.47
CA LYS A 142 10.77 -12.14 -11.58
C LYS A 142 9.97 -13.38 -11.17
N ASN A 143 9.58 -13.48 -9.89
CA ASN A 143 8.73 -14.57 -9.38
C ASN A 143 7.32 -14.05 -9.09
N LYS A 144 6.31 -14.87 -9.40
CA LYS A 144 4.94 -14.63 -8.93
C LYS A 144 4.82 -15.04 -7.46
N VAL A 145 4.34 -14.12 -6.64
CA VAL A 145 4.13 -14.32 -5.20
C VAL A 145 2.72 -13.93 -4.82
N VAL A 146 2.14 -14.65 -3.87
CA VAL A 146 0.91 -14.21 -3.20
C VAL A 146 1.30 -13.17 -2.17
N GLN A 147 0.72 -11.97 -2.27
CA GLN A 147 0.84 -10.94 -1.25
C GLN A 147 -0.50 -10.72 -0.58
N GLU A 148 -0.49 -10.74 0.74
CA GLU A 148 -1.64 -10.47 1.59
C GLU A 148 -1.35 -9.26 2.47
N ASP A 149 -2.29 -8.33 2.54
CA ASP A 149 -2.24 -7.20 3.47
C ASP A 149 -3.41 -7.31 4.45
N TYR A 150 -3.14 -7.20 5.74
CA TYR A 150 -4.10 -7.26 6.83
C TYR A 150 -4.22 -5.90 7.51
N PHE A 151 -5.45 -5.45 7.72
CA PHE A 151 -5.79 -4.16 8.30
C PHE A 151 -6.53 -4.38 9.61
N SER A 152 -6.04 -3.76 10.69
CA SER A 152 -6.60 -3.96 12.03
C SER A 152 -6.44 -2.71 12.89
N ASP A 153 -6.97 -2.79 14.12
CA ASP A 153 -6.94 -1.69 15.09
C ASP A 153 -7.54 -0.41 14.50
N PHE A 154 -8.80 -0.49 14.05
CA PHE A 154 -9.47 0.62 13.40
C PHE A 154 -9.84 1.69 14.41
N ARG A 155 -9.34 2.90 14.20
CA ARG A 155 -9.61 4.07 15.05
C ARG A 155 -10.13 5.24 14.23
N ASP A 156 -10.87 6.13 14.86
CA ASP A 156 -11.26 7.39 14.24
C ASP A 156 -10.05 8.33 14.20
N LEU A 157 -9.63 8.72 12.99
CA LEU A 157 -8.54 9.64 12.76
C LEU A 157 -8.97 10.72 11.75
N GLY A 158 -9.43 11.84 12.31
CA GLY A 158 -9.92 12.99 11.56
C GLY A 158 -11.25 12.73 10.87
N GLY A 159 -12.19 12.07 11.56
CA GLY A 159 -13.55 11.80 11.06
C GLY A 159 -13.67 10.56 10.17
N PHE A 160 -12.60 9.78 10.04
CA PHE A 160 -12.57 8.57 9.24
C PHE A 160 -12.02 7.41 10.07
N LYS A 161 -12.74 6.28 10.07
CA LYS A 161 -12.21 5.01 10.62
C LYS A 161 -11.06 4.53 9.73
N ARG A 162 -9.86 4.43 10.30
CA ARG A 162 -8.65 4.00 9.61
C ARG A 162 -7.98 2.84 10.34
N PRO A 163 -7.36 1.89 9.62
CA PRO A 163 -6.54 0.88 10.27
C PRO A 163 -5.29 1.54 10.84
N VAL A 164 -5.09 1.40 12.14
CA VAL A 164 -3.87 1.86 12.80
C VAL A 164 -2.75 0.85 12.64
N LYS A 165 -3.08 -0.43 12.43
CA LYS A 165 -2.11 -1.49 12.20
C LYS A 165 -2.27 -2.11 10.82
N ILE A 166 -1.15 -2.23 10.10
CA ILE A 166 -1.05 -2.85 8.78
C ILE A 166 0.04 -3.92 8.82
N GLN A 167 -0.30 -5.15 8.42
CA GLN A 167 0.67 -6.24 8.31
C GLN A 167 0.63 -6.80 6.89
N SER A 168 1.79 -6.95 6.27
CA SER A 168 1.89 -7.55 4.94
C SER A 168 2.65 -8.86 5.00
N PHE A 169 2.20 -9.83 4.22
CA PHE A 169 2.80 -11.15 4.08
C PHE A 169 3.04 -11.44 2.60
N ARG A 170 4.15 -12.11 2.30
CA ARG A 170 4.50 -12.59 0.96
C ARG A 170 4.76 -14.09 1.04
N ASN A 171 3.97 -14.87 0.33
CA ASN A 171 3.94 -16.34 0.43
C ASN A 171 3.89 -16.81 1.90
N GLY A 172 3.03 -16.20 2.70
CA GLY A 172 2.87 -16.49 4.14
C GLY A 172 3.99 -15.97 5.05
N LYS A 173 5.12 -15.46 4.51
CA LYS A 173 6.18 -14.83 5.32
C LYS A 173 5.85 -13.36 5.55
N LYS A 174 5.86 -12.92 6.81
CA LYS A 174 5.66 -11.51 7.17
C LYS A 174 6.78 -10.63 6.61
N ILE A 175 6.42 -9.56 5.91
CA ILE A 175 7.34 -8.58 5.30
C ILE A 175 7.13 -7.16 5.80
N LEU A 176 6.02 -6.87 6.47
CA LEU A 176 5.68 -5.57 7.04
C LEU A 176 4.91 -5.74 8.35
N ASP A 177 5.25 -4.93 9.35
CA ASP A 177 4.40 -4.60 10.50
C ASP A 177 4.47 -3.09 10.69
N ALA A 178 3.39 -2.38 10.40
CA ALA A 178 3.37 -0.94 10.39
C ALA A 178 2.25 -0.37 11.27
N GLU A 179 2.56 0.72 11.96
CA GLU A 179 1.64 1.51 12.76
C GLU A 179 1.44 2.90 12.13
N LEU A 180 0.19 3.31 11.98
CA LEU A 180 -0.20 4.66 11.58
C LEU A 180 -0.06 5.60 12.78
N VAL A 181 0.77 6.63 12.63
CA VAL A 181 1.06 7.60 13.69
C VAL A 181 0.22 8.85 13.54
N GLU A 182 0.08 9.36 12.32
CA GLU A 182 -0.57 10.65 12.07
C GLU A 182 -1.19 10.70 10.68
N VAL A 183 -2.35 11.34 10.56
CA VAL A 183 -3.00 11.67 9.29
C VAL A 183 -3.35 13.15 9.27
N ARG A 184 -3.02 13.81 8.16
CA ARG A 184 -3.41 15.19 7.86
C ARG A 184 -4.11 15.19 6.50
N TYR A 185 -5.12 16.05 6.38
CA TYR A 185 -5.89 16.23 5.16
C TYR A 185 -5.64 17.64 4.62
N PHE A 186 -5.49 17.72 3.30
CA PHE A 186 -5.25 18.97 2.58
C PHE A 186 -6.24 19.00 1.42
N GLU A 187 -6.82 20.17 1.14
CA GLU A 187 -7.69 20.34 -0.03
C GLU A 187 -6.90 20.25 -1.34
N LYS A 188 -5.67 20.78 -1.33
CA LYS A 188 -4.74 20.77 -2.46
C LYS A 188 -3.31 20.85 -1.94
N LEU A 189 -2.39 20.21 -2.64
CA LEU A 189 -0.96 20.29 -2.37
C LEU A 189 -0.25 20.99 -3.55
N PRO A 190 0.74 21.85 -3.28
CA PRO A 190 1.57 22.42 -4.34
C PRO A 190 2.36 21.32 -5.06
N SER A 191 2.59 21.49 -6.37
CA SER A 191 3.37 20.53 -7.17
C SER A 191 4.79 20.33 -6.67
N GLU A 192 5.36 21.32 -5.99
CA GLU A 192 6.69 21.26 -5.37
C GLU A 192 6.80 20.14 -4.31
N ASP A 193 5.68 19.77 -3.68
CA ASP A 193 5.65 18.68 -2.69
C ASP A 193 5.90 17.30 -3.33
N PHE A 194 5.87 17.20 -4.66
CA PHE A 194 6.10 15.99 -5.44
C PHE A 194 7.40 16.04 -6.25
N LYS A 195 8.42 16.74 -5.74
CA LYS A 195 9.82 16.66 -6.22
C LYS A 195 10.69 15.87 -5.24
N PRO A 196 11.83 15.28 -5.64
CA PRO A 196 12.72 14.55 -4.73
C PRO A 196 13.17 15.39 -3.53
#